data_AF-A0A8D8VN85-F1
#
_entry.id   AF-A0A8D8VN85-F1
#
_cell.length_a   1.000
_cell.length_b   1.000
_cell.length_c   1.000
_cell.angle_alpha   90.00
_cell.angle_beta   90.00
_cell.angle_gamma   90.00
#
_symmetry.space_group_name_H-M   'P 1'
#
loop_
_entity.id
_entity.type
_entity.pdbx_description
1 polymer ?
#
loop_
_entity_poly.entity_id
_entity_poly.type
_entity_poly.pdbx_seq_one_letter_code
_entity_poly.pdbx_strand_id
1 'polypeptide(L)'
;MFKSKVLFGNLLILCSCVLIVASFSQKSKPWLKRRRGRNTSSYILHPVSTTPVSTLIQIDQHLDPVNCWNCSTSVPPRKLFCPTCKTIQRPNLKQNYYDLLGLNQSFLIDTEEFGLGLKQLQRQLHPDKFTLKSKKERDISTAYSSFINKAYGTLEHPYERGVYLLSLHNITINDQTKTHPKFLMEMFDLNEQLDQAKTPEEMGKMLKPIREELHELYADTYISFEKNDLKKATDQVIRIKYLYNLEHKIDEKKYNLECELHGPVEEFDPDKEETEPPPPTTTTTSTTTERSKYRRKNNKKIPS
;
A
#
# COMPACT_ATOMS: atom_id res chain seq x y z
N MET A 1 6.69 76.65 -25.32
CA MET A 1 7.87 77.51 -25.12
C MET A 1 8.56 77.15 -23.82
N PHE A 2 9.80 76.69 -23.92
CA PHE A 2 10.96 76.82 -23.04
C PHE A 2 10.87 76.88 -21.49
N LYS A 3 11.73 76.03 -20.89
CA LYS A 3 12.58 76.22 -19.68
C LYS A 3 11.88 76.34 -18.31
N SER A 4 12.41 75.86 -17.17
CA SER A 4 13.54 75.00 -16.76
C SER A 4 13.63 75.08 -15.22
N LYS A 5 14.38 74.14 -14.61
CA LYS A 5 15.01 74.10 -13.26
C LYS A 5 14.14 73.52 -12.13
N VAL A 6 14.34 72.28 -11.65
CA VAL A 6 15.51 71.61 -10.99
C VAL A 6 15.55 71.87 -9.47
N LEU A 7 15.45 70.79 -8.67
CA LEU A 7 16.33 70.34 -7.56
C LEU A 7 15.56 69.27 -6.74
N PHE A 8 15.87 67.97 -6.88
CA PHE A 8 16.81 67.13 -6.10
C PHE A 8 16.08 66.24 -5.07
N GLY A 9 16.33 64.92 -5.14
CA GLY A 9 15.82 63.96 -4.16
C GLY A 9 15.91 62.51 -4.62
N ASN A 10 17.13 61.97 -4.58
CA ASN A 10 17.53 60.59 -4.88
C ASN A 10 16.59 59.51 -4.30
N LEU A 11 16.21 58.51 -5.10
CA LEU A 11 16.77 57.15 -4.99
C LEU A 11 16.43 56.33 -6.25
N LEU A 12 17.48 55.88 -6.93
CA LEU A 12 17.44 55.13 -8.19
C LEU A 12 16.80 53.75 -8.03
N ILE A 13 15.84 53.51 -8.91
CA ILE A 13 15.30 52.22 -9.34
C ILE A 13 16.22 51.68 -10.46
N LEU A 14 16.36 50.35 -10.54
CA LEU A 14 16.28 49.48 -11.75
C LEU A 14 17.30 48.33 -11.67
N CYS A 15 16.82 47.08 -11.51
CA CYS A 15 16.49 46.13 -12.60
C CYS A 15 17.77 45.41 -13.08
N SER A 16 17.95 44.10 -12.95
CA SER A 16 17.31 43.11 -13.84
C SER A 16 17.64 41.66 -13.39
N CYS A 17 16.64 40.79 -13.46
CA CYS A 17 16.62 39.37 -13.83
C CYS A 17 17.90 38.49 -13.71
N VAL A 18 17.86 37.45 -12.85
CA VAL A 18 18.02 36.03 -13.27
C VAL A 18 17.11 35.16 -12.41
N LEU A 19 16.24 34.41 -13.10
CA LEU A 19 15.30 33.42 -12.61
C LEU A 19 16.01 32.08 -12.36
N ILE A 20 15.68 31.42 -11.25
CA ILE A 20 15.18 30.02 -11.10
C ILE A 20 15.40 29.65 -9.62
N VAL A 21 14.43 30.02 -8.79
CA VAL A 21 14.18 29.35 -7.51
C VAL A 21 12.81 28.70 -7.69
N ALA A 22 12.78 27.38 -7.80
CA ALA A 22 11.54 26.61 -7.79
C ALA A 22 10.97 26.63 -6.36
N SER A 23 10.22 27.69 -6.05
CA SER A 23 9.31 27.76 -4.92
C SER A 23 8.18 26.77 -5.14
N PHE A 24 8.21 25.63 -4.44
CA PHE A 24 7.06 24.74 -4.35
C PHE A 24 6.06 25.37 -3.37
N SER A 25 5.18 26.20 -3.92
CA SER A 25 4.05 26.81 -3.21
C SER A 25 3.10 25.71 -2.73
N GLN A 26 3.07 25.49 -1.42
CA GLN A 26 2.04 24.74 -0.72
C GLN A 26 0.72 25.53 -0.78
N LYS A 27 -0.03 25.38 -1.88
CA LYS A 27 -1.48 25.49 -1.84
C LYS A 27 -2.03 24.13 -1.41
N SER A 28 -2.38 24.06 -0.14
CA SER A 28 -3.09 22.96 0.52
C SER A 28 -4.37 22.63 -0.24
N LYS A 29 -4.38 21.49 -0.95
CA LYS A 29 -5.60 20.84 -1.45
C LYS A 29 -6.19 19.99 -0.31
N PRO A 30 -7.41 20.28 0.19
CA PRO A 30 -7.96 19.65 1.39
C PRO A 30 -8.65 18.30 1.12
N TRP A 31 -7.98 17.34 0.44
CA TRP A 31 -8.54 15.98 0.27
C TRP A 31 -7.64 14.83 0.76
N LEU A 32 -6.42 15.09 1.24
CA LEU A 32 -5.53 14.03 1.73
C LEU A 32 -5.82 13.58 3.19
N LYS A 33 -7.09 13.62 3.61
CA LYS A 33 -7.50 13.17 4.95
C LYS A 33 -8.85 12.44 4.90
N ARG A 34 -8.96 11.39 4.08
CA ARG A 34 -10.04 10.40 4.20
C ARG A 34 -9.54 8.99 3.88
N ARG A 35 -9.66 8.14 4.90
CA ARG A 35 -9.43 6.68 5.03
C ARG A 35 -8.78 5.98 3.82
N ARG A 36 -7.54 5.52 4.00
CA ARG A 36 -7.01 4.35 3.29
C ARG A 36 -7.78 3.10 3.77
N GLY A 37 -8.96 2.87 3.23
CA GLY A 37 -9.50 1.52 3.10
C GLY A 37 -8.77 0.87 1.94
N ARG A 38 -7.50 0.50 2.16
CA ARG A 38 -6.81 -0.36 1.20
C ARG A 38 -7.55 -1.68 1.31
N ASN A 39 -8.20 -2.09 0.22
CA ASN A 39 -8.77 -3.42 0.10
C ASN A 39 -7.58 -4.40 0.00
N THR A 40 -6.85 -4.56 1.10
CA THR A 40 -5.98 -5.72 1.28
C THR A 40 -6.95 -6.86 1.41
N SER A 41 -7.13 -7.60 0.32
CA SER A 41 -7.68 -8.96 0.41
C SER A 41 -6.90 -9.62 1.55
N SER A 42 -7.59 -9.76 2.68
CA SER A 42 -7.05 -10.42 3.86
C SER A 42 -7.01 -11.88 3.47
N TYR A 43 -5.89 -12.30 2.87
CA TYR A 43 -5.61 -13.69 2.58
C TYR A 43 -5.47 -14.42 3.93
N ILE A 44 -6.60 -14.74 4.55
CA ILE A 44 -6.65 -15.63 5.71
C ILE A 44 -6.35 -17.02 5.16
N LEU A 45 -5.07 -17.37 5.14
CA LEU A 45 -4.63 -18.74 4.95
C LEU A 45 -4.82 -19.44 6.30
N HIS A 46 -5.64 -20.50 6.30
CA HIS A 46 -5.75 -21.38 7.46
C HIS A 46 -4.39 -22.05 7.75
N PRO A 47 -4.03 -22.28 9.02
CA PRO A 47 -2.73 -22.84 9.37
C PRO A 47 -2.65 -24.30 8.91
N VAL A 48 -1.91 -24.54 7.83
CA VAL A 48 -1.46 -25.89 7.50
C VAL A 48 -0.30 -26.22 8.43
N SER A 49 -0.58 -27.13 9.35
CA SER A 49 0.35 -27.91 10.19
C SER A 49 1.83 -27.63 9.94
N THR A 50 2.47 -26.98 10.92
CA THR A 50 3.91 -26.78 11.04
C THR A 50 4.65 -28.12 11.02
N THR A 51 5.13 -28.49 9.84
CA THR A 51 6.28 -29.39 9.72
C THR A 51 7.46 -28.55 9.25
N PRO A 52 8.65 -28.67 9.87
CA PRO A 52 9.80 -27.92 9.43
C PRO A 52 10.35 -28.64 8.18
N VAL A 53 9.83 -28.31 7.01
CA VAL A 53 10.48 -28.71 5.76
C VAL A 53 11.60 -27.71 5.48
N SER A 54 12.71 -28.04 6.12
CA SER A 54 14.05 -27.61 5.76
C SER A 54 14.29 -27.82 4.26
N THR A 55 15.13 -26.96 3.69
CA THR A 55 15.80 -27.05 2.38
C THR A 55 15.13 -26.41 1.16
N LEU A 56 14.48 -25.25 1.31
CA LEU A 56 14.64 -24.23 0.25
C LEU A 56 16.06 -23.65 0.39
N ILE A 57 16.92 -24.13 -0.50
CA ILE A 57 18.30 -23.70 -0.80
C ILE A 57 18.70 -22.43 -0.03
N GLN A 58 19.43 -22.63 1.08
CA GLN A 58 20.30 -21.60 1.63
C GLN A 58 21.32 -21.29 0.53
N ILE A 59 21.03 -20.28 -0.29
CA ILE A 59 22.10 -19.52 -0.92
C ILE A 59 22.74 -18.80 0.25
N ASP A 60 23.62 -19.50 0.95
CA ASP A 60 24.48 -18.91 1.96
C ASP A 60 25.44 -18.04 1.14
N GLN A 61 24.97 -16.84 0.81
CA GLN A 61 25.84 -15.77 0.41
C GLN A 61 26.74 -15.56 1.63
N HIS A 62 27.88 -16.23 1.66
CA HIS A 62 28.92 -15.98 2.65
C HIS A 62 29.27 -14.51 2.52
N LEU A 63 28.66 -13.70 3.38
CA LEU A 63 28.90 -12.28 3.46
C LEU A 63 30.16 -12.11 4.29
N ASP A 64 31.24 -11.70 3.65
CA ASP A 64 32.50 -11.48 4.35
C ASP A 64 32.37 -10.33 5.38
N PRO A 65 33.05 -10.43 6.54
CA PRO A 65 33.16 -9.32 7.47
C PRO A 65 33.75 -8.08 6.77
N VAL A 66 33.23 -6.90 7.11
CA VAL A 66 33.67 -5.63 6.51
C VAL A 66 34.29 -4.71 7.56
N ASN A 67 35.31 -3.95 7.17
CA ASN A 67 35.91 -2.98 8.08
C ASN A 67 34.97 -1.78 8.27
N CYS A 68 34.79 -1.37 9.53
CA CYS A 68 33.99 -0.22 9.88
C CYS A 68 34.54 1.05 9.20
N TRP A 69 33.69 1.80 8.51
CA TRP A 69 34.14 3.02 7.80
C TRP A 69 34.60 4.15 8.73
N ASN A 70 34.31 4.07 10.03
CA ASN A 70 34.65 5.08 11.03
C ASN A 70 35.85 4.70 11.90
N CYS A 71 35.95 3.43 12.33
CA CYS A 71 36.99 2.99 13.28
C CYS A 71 37.83 1.79 12.79
N SER A 72 37.60 1.33 11.56
CA SER A 72 38.31 0.20 10.93
C SER A 72 38.20 -1.16 11.63
N THR A 73 37.49 -1.29 12.77
CA THR A 73 37.21 -2.59 13.39
C THR A 73 36.41 -3.47 12.43
N SER A 74 36.71 -4.77 12.40
CA SER A 74 35.94 -5.76 11.67
C SER A 74 34.50 -5.83 12.19
N VAL A 75 33.54 -5.64 11.29
CA VAL A 75 32.12 -5.72 11.56
C VAL A 75 31.58 -7.01 10.95
N PRO A 76 30.92 -7.88 11.75
CA PRO A 76 30.27 -9.07 11.22
C PRO A 76 29.24 -8.72 10.14
N PRO A 77 28.98 -9.62 9.17
CA PRO A 77 27.99 -9.39 8.14
C PRO A 77 26.59 -9.15 8.73
N ARG A 78 25.73 -8.47 7.97
CA ARG A 78 24.34 -8.11 8.33
C ARG A 78 24.19 -7.19 9.56
N LYS A 79 25.28 -6.81 10.25
CA LYS A 79 25.22 -5.85 11.37
C LYS A 79 25.02 -4.42 10.87
N LEU A 80 23.92 -3.80 11.32
CA LEU A 80 23.56 -2.42 10.97
C LEU A 80 24.48 -1.37 11.60
N PHE A 81 25.05 -1.66 12.78
CA PHE A 81 25.89 -0.75 13.55
C PHE A 81 27.21 -1.42 13.94
N CYS A 82 28.28 -0.63 13.97
CA CYS A 82 29.58 -1.10 14.42
C CYS A 82 29.53 -1.53 15.91
N PRO A 83 30.04 -2.71 16.30
CA PRO A 83 30.03 -3.15 17.69
C PRO A 83 30.88 -2.22 18.58
N THR A 84 31.95 -1.65 18.05
CA THR A 84 32.91 -0.80 18.78
C THR A 84 32.44 0.65 18.88
N CYS A 85 32.30 1.36 17.76
CA CYS A 85 32.01 2.80 17.76
C CYS A 85 30.53 3.16 17.54
N LYS A 86 29.65 2.16 17.42
CA LYS A 86 28.19 2.30 17.26
C LYS A 86 27.72 3.09 16.02
N THR A 87 28.60 3.45 15.10
CA THR A 87 28.19 4.13 13.87
C THR A 87 27.43 3.18 12.95
N ILE A 88 26.43 3.71 12.26
CA ILE A 88 25.67 2.97 11.24
C ILE A 88 26.61 2.54 10.09
N GLN A 89 26.55 1.30 9.65
CA GLN A 89 27.39 0.75 8.58
C GLN A 89 26.68 0.76 7.23
N ARG A 90 27.41 0.79 6.12
CA ARG A 90 26.81 0.84 4.77
C ARG A 90 25.92 -0.39 4.51
N PRO A 91 24.77 -0.25 3.83
CA PRO A 91 23.98 -1.40 3.42
C PRO A 91 24.78 -2.27 2.45
N ASN A 92 24.69 -3.58 2.61
CA ASN A 92 25.17 -4.51 1.59
C ASN A 92 24.08 -4.70 0.54
N LEU A 93 24.20 -4.04 -0.61
CA LEU A 93 23.21 -4.10 -1.67
C LEU A 93 23.12 -5.47 -2.36
N LYS A 94 24.06 -6.38 -2.09
CA LYS A 94 24.01 -7.77 -2.56
C LYS A 94 23.23 -8.69 -1.62
N GLN A 95 22.95 -8.25 -0.39
CA GLN A 95 22.22 -9.03 0.60
C GLN A 95 20.83 -9.40 0.08
N ASN A 96 20.42 -10.64 0.35
CA ASN A 96 19.09 -11.13 0.06
C ASN A 96 18.00 -10.32 0.79
N TYR A 97 16.88 -10.03 0.12
CA TYR A 97 15.76 -9.25 0.68
C TYR A 97 15.06 -9.96 1.85
N TYR A 98 14.97 -11.29 1.81
CA TYR A 98 14.45 -12.09 2.92
C TYR A 98 15.34 -11.95 4.15
N ASP A 99 16.66 -12.08 3.98
CA ASP A 99 17.63 -11.86 5.06
C ASP A 99 17.59 -10.43 5.61
N LEU A 100 17.41 -9.44 4.74
CA LEU A 100 17.32 -8.03 5.15
C LEU A 100 16.12 -7.81 6.06
N LEU A 101 14.96 -8.36 5.69
CA LEU A 101 13.70 -8.18 6.40
C LEU A 101 13.49 -9.19 7.55
N GLY A 102 14.38 -10.17 7.69
CA GLY A 102 14.31 -11.19 8.73
C GLY A 102 13.23 -12.24 8.49
N LEU A 103 13.02 -12.62 7.23
CA LEU A 103 11.97 -13.54 6.79
C LEU A 103 12.56 -14.85 6.27
N ASN A 104 11.75 -15.90 6.30
CA ASN A 104 12.08 -17.14 5.61
C ASN A 104 11.96 -16.94 4.08
N GLN A 105 12.93 -17.47 3.33
CA GLN A 105 12.93 -17.42 1.87
C GLN A 105 11.87 -18.38 1.31
N SER A 106 10.66 -17.86 1.12
CA SER A 106 9.50 -18.60 0.60
C SER A 106 8.68 -17.73 -0.36
N PHE A 107 7.99 -18.39 -1.29
CA PHE A 107 7.02 -17.70 -2.15
C PHE A 107 5.80 -17.22 -1.36
N LEU A 108 5.31 -17.99 -0.37
CA LEU A 108 4.30 -17.51 0.56
C LEU A 108 4.99 -16.86 1.76
N ILE A 109 4.56 -15.63 2.06
CA ILE A 109 5.08 -14.84 3.17
C ILE A 109 3.91 -14.53 4.09
N ASP A 110 4.11 -14.71 5.40
CA ASP A 110 3.20 -14.24 6.42
C ASP A 110 3.21 -12.70 6.45
N THR A 111 2.06 -12.09 6.16
CA THR A 111 1.93 -10.63 6.11
C THR A 111 2.15 -9.95 7.47
N GLU A 112 1.91 -10.65 8.57
CA GLU A 112 2.14 -10.13 9.92
C GLU A 112 3.65 -10.07 10.21
N GLU A 113 4.38 -11.16 10.00
CA GLU A 113 5.84 -11.20 10.15
C GLU A 113 6.50 -10.17 9.22
N PHE A 114 6.02 -10.08 7.98
CA PHE A 114 6.46 -9.10 6.99
C PHE A 114 6.33 -7.65 7.49
N GLY A 115 5.15 -7.31 8.03
CA GLY A 115 4.88 -5.99 8.57
C GLY A 115 5.69 -5.67 9.83
N LEU A 116 5.94 -6.66 10.69
CA LEU A 116 6.74 -6.48 11.91
C LEU A 116 8.22 -6.24 11.60
N GLY A 117 8.83 -7.05 10.72
CA GLY A 117 10.23 -6.91 10.31
C GLY A 117 10.51 -5.54 9.68
N LEU A 118 9.63 -5.09 8.78
CA LEU A 118 9.72 -3.77 8.15
C LEU A 118 9.71 -2.64 9.20
N LYS A 119 8.73 -2.66 10.12
CA LYS A 119 8.60 -1.64 11.17
C LYS A 119 9.83 -1.59 12.06
N GLN A 120 10.41 -2.75 12.42
CA GLN A 120 11.59 -2.82 13.26
C GLN A 120 12.83 -2.20 12.58
N LEU A 121 13.01 -2.44 11.28
CA LEU A 121 14.10 -1.86 10.51
C LEU A 121 13.94 -0.36 10.30
N GLN A 122 12.74 0.09 9.91
CA GLN A 122 12.44 1.51 9.75
C GLN A 122 12.66 2.27 11.07
N ARG A 123 12.21 1.72 12.21
CA ARG A 123 12.48 2.32 13.54
C ARG A 123 13.96 2.48 13.84
N GLN A 124 14.84 1.66 13.29
CA GLN A 124 16.29 1.76 13.51
C GLN A 124 16.96 2.71 12.52
N LEU A 125 16.53 2.70 11.26
CA LEU A 125 17.26 3.23 10.12
C LEU A 125 16.59 4.43 9.44
N HIS A 126 15.41 4.87 9.88
CA HIS A 126 14.69 5.98 9.25
C HIS A 126 15.52 7.28 9.24
N PRO A 127 15.59 8.03 8.10
CA PRO A 127 16.37 9.25 7.96
C PRO A 127 16.15 10.29 9.06
N ASP A 128 14.93 10.43 9.56
CA ASP A 128 14.58 11.37 10.63
C ASP A 128 15.44 11.20 11.90
N LYS A 129 15.86 9.96 12.20
CA LYS A 129 16.71 9.65 13.36
C LYS A 129 18.16 10.11 13.18
N PHE A 130 18.56 10.39 11.95
CA PHE A 130 19.93 10.77 11.60
C PHE A 130 20.06 12.24 11.24
N THR A 131 18.98 13.03 11.29
CA THR A 131 18.97 14.48 10.95
C THR A 131 20.09 15.29 11.61
N LEU A 132 20.38 15.00 12.89
CA LEU A 132 21.43 15.63 13.70
C LEU A 132 22.79 14.89 13.67
N LYS A 133 22.92 13.82 12.89
CA LYS A 133 24.14 13.02 12.77
C LYS A 133 25.06 13.55 11.67
N SER A 134 26.26 12.96 11.57
CA SER A 134 27.21 13.35 10.53
C SER A 134 26.61 13.16 9.12
N LYS A 135 27.10 13.91 8.13
CA LYS A 135 26.64 13.81 6.73
C LYS A 135 26.68 12.35 6.24
N LYS A 136 27.77 11.64 6.51
CA LYS A 136 27.96 10.25 6.11
C LYS A 136 26.93 9.29 6.73
N GLU A 137 26.56 9.48 7.99
CA GLU A 137 25.52 8.67 8.63
C GLU A 137 24.12 8.95 8.04
N ARG A 138 23.81 10.21 7.71
CA ARG A 138 22.56 10.58 7.01
C ARG A 138 22.47 9.95 5.63
N ASP A 139 23.56 10.00 4.87
CA ASP A 139 23.64 9.40 3.54
C ASP A 139 23.43 7.87 3.61
N ILE A 140 24.05 7.21 4.60
CA ILE A 140 23.90 5.77 4.84
C ILE A 140 22.46 5.42 5.24
N SER A 141 21.84 6.18 6.15
CA SER A 141 20.45 5.98 6.55
C SER A 141 19.48 6.17 5.38
N THR A 142 19.73 7.16 4.52
CA THR A 142 18.95 7.38 3.29
C THR A 142 19.08 6.19 2.34
N ALA A 143 20.31 5.66 2.16
CA ALA A 143 20.54 4.48 1.35
C ALA A 143 19.82 3.23 1.89
N TYR A 144 19.79 3.03 3.22
CA TYR A 144 18.99 1.97 3.81
C TYR A 144 17.49 2.14 3.57
N SER A 145 16.96 3.36 3.73
CA SER A 145 15.54 3.63 3.49
C SER A 145 15.13 3.20 2.08
N SER A 146 15.91 3.60 1.07
CA SER A 146 15.70 3.19 -0.32
C SER A 146 15.83 1.68 -0.51
N PHE A 147 16.83 1.04 0.12
CA PHE A 147 17.05 -0.40 0.01
C PHE A 147 15.91 -1.22 0.64
N ILE A 148 15.46 -0.83 1.83
CA ILE A 148 14.34 -1.44 2.53
C ILE A 148 13.04 -1.28 1.73
N ASN A 149 12.78 -0.09 1.19
CA ASN A 149 11.59 0.14 0.36
C ASN A 149 11.60 -0.71 -0.91
N LYS A 150 12.77 -0.87 -1.54
CA LYS A 150 12.93 -1.76 -2.69
C LYS A 150 12.65 -3.21 -2.31
N ALA A 151 13.27 -3.70 -1.24
CA ALA A 151 13.04 -5.06 -0.75
C ALA A 151 11.57 -5.30 -0.40
N TYR A 152 10.94 -4.33 0.27
CA TYR A 152 9.53 -4.38 0.60
C TYR A 152 8.64 -4.44 -0.65
N GLY A 153 8.80 -3.52 -1.61
CA GLY A 153 8.00 -3.54 -2.84
C GLY A 153 8.14 -4.87 -3.59
N THR A 154 9.37 -5.37 -3.72
CA THR A 154 9.66 -6.64 -4.38
C THR A 154 9.02 -7.84 -3.67
N LEU A 155 9.06 -7.89 -2.34
CA LEU A 155 8.48 -9.01 -1.61
C LEU A 155 6.97 -8.84 -1.35
N GLU A 156 6.41 -7.64 -1.40
CA GLU A 156 4.97 -7.40 -1.17
C GLU A 156 4.13 -8.02 -2.30
N HIS A 157 4.55 -7.85 -3.54
CA HIS A 157 3.80 -8.30 -4.71
C HIS A 157 4.16 -9.75 -5.12
N PRO A 158 3.19 -10.69 -5.20
CA PRO A 158 3.48 -12.10 -5.53
C PRO A 158 4.23 -12.29 -6.85
N TYR A 159 3.92 -11.51 -7.88
CA TYR A 159 4.66 -11.54 -9.14
C TYR A 159 6.13 -11.13 -8.95
N GLU A 160 6.40 -9.96 -8.37
CA GLU A 160 7.77 -9.47 -8.16
C GLU A 160 8.56 -10.40 -7.25
N ARG A 161 7.92 -10.95 -6.22
CA ARG A 161 8.48 -11.95 -5.32
C ARG A 161 8.87 -13.22 -6.07
N GLY A 162 8.00 -13.73 -6.94
CA GLY A 162 8.29 -14.88 -7.79
C GLY A 162 9.45 -14.64 -8.74
N VAL A 163 9.49 -13.49 -9.40
CA VAL A 163 10.62 -13.07 -10.26
C VAL A 163 11.92 -12.99 -9.45
N TYR A 164 11.85 -12.42 -8.24
CA TYR A 164 13.00 -12.32 -7.36
C TYR A 164 13.52 -13.70 -6.94
N LEU A 165 12.64 -14.60 -6.50
CA LEU A 165 13.02 -15.98 -6.16
C LEU A 165 13.67 -16.70 -7.35
N LEU A 166 13.10 -16.59 -8.55
CA LEU A 166 13.71 -17.15 -9.76
C LEU A 166 15.09 -16.54 -10.06
N SER A 167 15.27 -15.24 -9.84
CA SER A 167 16.56 -14.58 -10.02
C SER A 167 17.63 -15.10 -9.06
N LEU A 168 17.25 -15.54 -7.85
CA LEU A 168 18.16 -16.21 -6.92
C LEU A 168 18.65 -17.55 -7.47
N HIS A 169 17.86 -18.20 -8.34
CA HIS A 169 18.25 -19.40 -9.10
C HIS A 169 18.90 -19.09 -10.46
N ASN A 170 19.30 -17.83 -10.71
CA ASN A 170 19.84 -17.35 -11.98
C ASN A 170 18.87 -17.48 -13.18
N ILE A 171 17.56 -17.51 -12.92
CA ILE A 171 16.52 -17.49 -13.94
C ILE A 171 15.96 -16.07 -14.04
N THR A 172 16.04 -15.48 -15.23
CA THR A 172 15.56 -14.12 -15.49
C THR A 172 14.27 -14.18 -16.30
N ILE A 173 13.20 -13.58 -15.77
CA ILE A 173 11.98 -13.30 -16.52
C ILE A 173 12.05 -11.88 -17.07
N ASN A 174 11.85 -11.74 -18.37
CA ASN A 174 11.75 -10.46 -19.07
C ASN A 174 10.57 -10.48 -20.06
N ASP A 175 10.31 -9.37 -20.73
CA ASP A 175 9.19 -9.29 -21.69
C ASP A 175 9.36 -10.16 -22.94
N GLN A 176 10.56 -10.71 -23.18
CA GLN A 176 10.84 -11.67 -24.26
C GLN A 176 10.63 -13.12 -23.82
N THR A 177 10.30 -13.36 -22.55
CA THR A 177 10.11 -14.72 -22.03
C THR A 177 8.87 -15.32 -22.68
N LYS A 178 9.07 -16.41 -23.42
CA LYS A 178 8.00 -17.02 -24.22
C LYS A 178 6.86 -17.47 -23.32
N THR A 179 5.66 -17.04 -23.69
CA THR A 179 4.42 -17.41 -23.02
C THR A 179 3.64 -18.39 -23.91
N HIS A 180 2.88 -19.31 -23.33
CA HIS A 180 2.11 -20.28 -24.12
C HIS A 180 1.05 -19.60 -25.01
N PRO A 181 0.99 -19.91 -26.33
CA PRO A 181 0.02 -19.30 -27.24
C PRO A 181 -1.44 -19.46 -26.79
N LYS A 182 -1.79 -20.61 -26.20
CA LYS A 182 -3.12 -20.87 -25.66
C LYS A 182 -3.50 -19.88 -24.56
N PHE A 183 -2.56 -19.55 -23.67
CA PHE A 183 -2.79 -18.57 -22.62
C PHE A 183 -2.90 -17.15 -23.17
N LEU A 184 -2.12 -16.79 -24.19
CA LEU A 184 -2.23 -15.48 -24.82
C LEU A 184 -3.59 -15.28 -25.49
N MET A 185 -4.16 -16.32 -26.10
CA MET A 185 -5.53 -16.28 -26.65
C MET A 185 -6.56 -16.08 -25.53
N GLU A 186 -6.45 -16.83 -24.44
CA GLU A 186 -7.30 -16.66 -23.25
C GLU A 186 -7.25 -15.21 -22.71
N MET A 187 -6.05 -14.62 -22.63
CA MET A 187 -5.89 -13.23 -22.20
C MET A 187 -6.49 -12.24 -23.20
N PHE A 188 -6.42 -12.51 -24.50
CA PHE A 188 -7.08 -11.68 -25.52
C PHE A 188 -8.59 -11.69 -25.32
N ASP A 189 -9.20 -12.87 -25.19
CA ASP A 189 -10.65 -13.03 -25.00
C ASP A 189 -11.12 -12.33 -23.72
N LEU A 190 -10.36 -12.42 -22.62
CA LEU A 190 -10.70 -11.72 -21.38
C LEU A 190 -10.57 -10.19 -21.50
N ASN A 191 -9.58 -9.68 -22.24
CA ASN A 191 -9.48 -8.23 -22.47
C ASN A 191 -10.62 -7.74 -23.36
N GLU A 192 -11.03 -8.51 -24.38
CA GLU A 192 -12.21 -8.16 -25.20
C GLU A 192 -13.49 -8.12 -24.36
N GLN A 193 -13.71 -9.11 -23.48
CA GLN A 193 -14.82 -9.10 -22.53
C GLN A 193 -14.78 -7.86 -21.61
N LEU A 194 -13.58 -7.49 -21.13
CA LEU A 194 -13.40 -6.31 -20.30
C LEU A 194 -13.80 -5.05 -21.06
N ASP A 195 -13.41 -4.93 -22.33
CA ASP A 195 -13.77 -3.78 -23.18
C ASP A 195 -15.29 -3.67 -23.39
N GLN A 196 -15.95 -4.81 -23.59
CA GLN A 196 -17.40 -4.89 -23.80
C GLN A 196 -18.23 -4.64 -22.54
N ALA A 197 -17.70 -4.94 -21.35
CA ALA A 197 -18.39 -4.74 -20.09
C ALA A 197 -18.56 -3.23 -19.76
N LYS A 198 -19.77 -2.87 -19.34
CA LYS A 198 -20.22 -1.47 -19.16
C LYS A 198 -20.74 -1.18 -17.76
N THR A 199 -21.00 -2.20 -16.94
CA THR A 199 -21.57 -2.03 -15.60
C THR A 199 -20.61 -2.52 -14.51
N PRO A 200 -20.66 -1.94 -13.29
CA PRO A 200 -19.91 -2.46 -12.16
C PRO A 200 -20.25 -3.92 -11.79
N GLU A 201 -21.48 -4.36 -12.06
CA GLU A 201 -21.92 -5.74 -11.83
C GLU A 201 -21.23 -6.73 -12.79
N GLU A 202 -21.16 -6.40 -14.08
CA GLU A 202 -20.42 -7.21 -15.07
C GLU A 202 -18.94 -7.31 -14.69
N MET A 203 -18.31 -6.21 -14.28
CA MET A 203 -16.93 -6.22 -13.79
C MET A 203 -16.76 -7.13 -12.57
N GLY A 204 -17.73 -7.09 -11.63
CA GLY A 204 -17.75 -7.98 -10.47
C GLY A 204 -17.83 -9.46 -10.85
N LYS A 205 -18.64 -9.80 -11.86
CA LYS A 205 -18.76 -11.17 -12.39
C LYS A 205 -17.46 -11.64 -13.04
N MET A 206 -16.76 -10.76 -13.77
CA MET A 206 -15.45 -11.06 -14.35
C MET A 206 -14.34 -11.23 -13.31
N LEU A 207 -14.32 -10.37 -12.28
CA LEU A 207 -13.28 -10.40 -11.24
C LEU A 207 -13.28 -11.68 -10.41
N LYS A 208 -14.47 -12.24 -10.15
CA LYS A 208 -14.62 -13.41 -9.28
C LYS A 208 -13.76 -14.61 -9.72
N PRO A 209 -13.91 -15.15 -10.96
CA PRO A 209 -13.10 -16.28 -11.40
C PRO A 209 -11.61 -15.95 -11.49
N ILE A 210 -11.24 -14.72 -11.87
CA ILE A 210 -9.83 -14.29 -11.94
C ILE A 210 -9.17 -14.33 -10.56
N ARG A 211 -9.87 -13.87 -9.52
CA ARG A 211 -9.38 -13.91 -8.14
C ARG A 211 -9.28 -15.33 -7.58
N GLU A 212 -10.26 -16.18 -7.90
CA GLU A 212 -10.23 -17.60 -7.54
C GLU A 212 -9.03 -18.29 -8.20
N GLU A 213 -8.80 -18.03 -9.49
CA GLU A 213 -7.67 -18.58 -10.22
C GLU A 213 -6.33 -18.07 -9.68
N LEU A 214 -6.19 -16.78 -9.41
CA LEU A 214 -4.98 -16.22 -8.80
C LEU A 214 -4.67 -16.87 -7.45
N HIS A 215 -5.69 -17.11 -6.63
CA HIS A 215 -5.53 -17.75 -5.33
C HIS A 215 -4.99 -19.19 -5.46
N GLU A 216 -5.57 -19.99 -6.37
CA GLU A 216 -5.07 -21.34 -6.67
C GLU A 216 -3.64 -21.28 -7.21
N LEU A 217 -3.38 -20.36 -8.14
CA LEU A 217 -2.07 -20.19 -8.77
C LEU A 217 -0.98 -19.81 -7.76
N TYR A 218 -1.30 -19.04 -6.72
CA TYR A 218 -0.34 -18.73 -5.65
C TYR A 218 0.05 -19.98 -4.85
N ALA A 219 -0.92 -20.82 -4.48
CA ALA A 219 -0.66 -22.07 -3.77
C ALA A 219 0.14 -23.05 -4.64
N ASP A 220 -0.21 -23.16 -5.91
CA ASP A 220 0.47 -24.00 -6.88
C ASP A 220 1.91 -23.53 -7.18
N THR A 221 2.13 -22.21 -7.23
CA THR A 221 3.46 -21.61 -7.42
C THR A 221 4.35 -21.91 -6.21
N TYR A 222 3.80 -21.79 -5.00
CA TYR A 222 4.50 -22.17 -3.77
C TYR A 222 4.97 -23.63 -3.82
N ILE A 223 4.07 -24.56 -4.16
CA ILE A 223 4.40 -25.98 -4.28
C ILE A 223 5.50 -26.22 -5.33
N SER A 224 5.47 -25.52 -6.47
CA SER A 224 6.51 -25.65 -7.49
C SER A 224 7.88 -25.18 -6.99
N PHE A 225 7.95 -24.08 -6.23
CA PHE A 225 9.19 -23.63 -5.59
C PHE A 225 9.71 -24.64 -4.55
N GLU A 226 8.84 -25.16 -3.67
CA GLU A 226 9.20 -26.18 -2.67
C GLU A 226 9.74 -27.46 -3.31
N LYS A 227 9.20 -27.85 -4.47
CA LYS A 227 9.67 -29.00 -5.25
C LYS A 227 10.86 -28.70 -6.16
N ASN A 228 11.34 -27.45 -6.17
CA ASN A 228 12.39 -26.97 -7.07
C ASN A 228 12.07 -27.19 -8.57
N ASP A 229 10.78 -27.22 -8.94
CA ASP A 229 10.33 -27.26 -10.34
C ASP A 229 10.31 -25.84 -10.92
N LEU A 230 11.51 -25.32 -11.18
CA LEU A 230 11.71 -23.92 -11.58
C LEU A 230 11.11 -23.60 -12.96
N LYS A 231 10.96 -24.60 -13.84
CA LYS A 231 10.30 -24.42 -15.14
C LYS A 231 8.82 -24.13 -14.93
N LYS A 232 8.14 -25.00 -14.17
CA LYS A 232 6.73 -24.81 -13.83
C LYS A 232 6.50 -23.53 -13.05
N ALA A 233 7.36 -23.22 -12.07
CA ALA A 233 7.29 -21.96 -11.32
C ALA A 233 7.43 -20.73 -12.24
N THR A 234 8.31 -20.79 -13.25
CA THR A 234 8.46 -19.71 -14.24
C THR A 234 7.16 -19.47 -15.01
N ASP A 235 6.55 -20.54 -15.53
CA ASP A 235 5.29 -20.44 -16.28
C ASP A 235 4.15 -19.88 -15.39
N GLN A 236 4.09 -20.32 -14.13
CA GLN A 236 3.11 -19.84 -13.17
C GLN A 236 3.32 -18.37 -12.80
N VAL A 237 4.55 -17.93 -12.56
CA VAL A 237 4.88 -16.51 -12.28
C VAL A 237 4.52 -15.62 -13.46
N ILE A 238 4.74 -16.08 -14.70
CA ILE A 238 4.29 -15.36 -15.90
C ILE A 238 2.76 -15.27 -15.94
N ARG A 239 2.04 -16.37 -15.66
CA ARG A 239 0.57 -16.36 -15.62
C ARG A 239 0.03 -15.40 -14.55
N ILE A 240 0.65 -15.35 -13.37
CA ILE A 240 0.34 -14.38 -12.31
C ILE A 240 0.45 -12.94 -12.85
N LYS A 241 1.53 -12.60 -13.59
CA LYS A 241 1.72 -11.24 -14.16
C LYS A 241 0.49 -10.76 -14.93
N TYR A 242 -0.01 -11.59 -15.84
CA TYR A 242 -1.10 -11.24 -16.74
C TYR A 242 -2.43 -11.15 -16.01
N LEU A 243 -2.75 -12.14 -15.17
CA LEU A 243 -3.99 -12.16 -14.39
C LEU A 243 -4.06 -11.02 -13.39
N TYR A 244 -2.96 -10.72 -12.69
CA TYR A 244 -2.87 -9.58 -11.76
C TYR A 244 -3.06 -8.25 -12.48
N ASN A 245 -2.42 -8.06 -13.63
CA ASN A 245 -2.60 -6.85 -14.44
C ASN A 245 -4.04 -6.70 -14.93
N LEU A 246 -4.67 -7.81 -15.32
CA LEU A 246 -6.07 -7.82 -15.74
C LEU A 246 -7.01 -7.50 -14.56
N GLU A 247 -6.81 -8.11 -13.39
CA GLU A 247 -7.55 -7.80 -12.17
C GLU A 247 -7.51 -6.29 -11.87
N HIS A 248 -6.32 -5.69 -11.88
CA HIS A 248 -6.15 -4.25 -11.63
C HIS A 248 -6.92 -3.40 -12.66
N LYS A 249 -6.85 -3.75 -13.95
CA LYS A 249 -7.60 -3.02 -15.00
C LYS A 249 -9.11 -3.12 -14.77
N ILE A 250 -9.61 -4.28 -14.37
CA ILE A 250 -11.04 -4.47 -14.11
C ILE A 250 -11.46 -3.66 -12.87
N ASP A 251 -10.70 -3.70 -11.77
CA ASP A 251 -10.98 -2.91 -10.56
C ASP A 251 -10.96 -1.41 -10.86
N GLU A 252 -10.00 -0.92 -11.64
CA GLU A 252 -9.92 0.48 -12.06
C GLU A 252 -11.13 0.90 -12.90
N LYS A 253 -11.49 0.11 -13.92
CA LYS A 253 -12.67 0.39 -14.75
C LYS A 253 -13.96 0.33 -13.94
N LYS A 254 -14.09 -0.64 -13.04
CA LYS A 254 -15.22 -0.76 -12.12
C LYS A 254 -15.36 0.49 -11.24
N TYR A 255 -14.27 0.93 -10.62
CA TYR A 255 -14.26 2.13 -9.79
C TYR A 255 -14.68 3.38 -10.57
N ASN A 256 -14.18 3.55 -11.79
CA ASN A 256 -14.55 4.68 -12.64
C ASN A 256 -16.05 4.69 -12.96
N LEU A 257 -16.63 3.53 -13.32
CA LEU A 257 -18.06 3.39 -13.56
C LEU A 257 -18.92 3.66 -12.31
N GLU A 258 -18.48 3.18 -11.13
CA GLU A 258 -19.16 3.48 -9.86
C GLU A 258 -19.13 4.97 -9.53
N CYS A 259 -18.01 5.65 -9.80
CA CYS A 259 -17.89 7.10 -9.60
C CYS A 259 -18.79 7.90 -10.55
N GLU A 260 -18.90 7.48 -11.81
CA GLU A 260 -19.80 8.10 -12.79
C GLU A 260 -21.28 7.96 -12.39
N LEU A 261 -21.66 6.82 -11.79
CA LEU A 261 -23.02 6.56 -11.32
C LEU A 261 -23.43 7.34 -10.07
N HIS A 262 -22.47 7.87 -9.29
CA HIS A 262 -22.75 8.56 -8.03
C HIS A 262 -22.72 10.09 -8.11
N GLY A 263 -22.39 10.67 -9.26
CA GLY A 263 -22.38 12.12 -9.50
C GLY A 263 -21.42 12.91 -8.58
N PRO A 264 -21.12 14.19 -8.87
CA PRO A 264 -20.48 15.05 -7.89
C PRO A 264 -21.41 15.14 -6.69
N VAL A 265 -20.91 14.82 -5.49
CA VAL A 265 -21.64 15.00 -4.23
C VAL A 265 -22.19 16.43 -4.23
N GLU A 266 -23.51 16.59 -4.27
CA GLU A 266 -24.13 17.90 -4.07
C GLU A 266 -23.56 18.46 -2.77
N GLU A 267 -22.92 19.62 -2.87
CA GLU A 267 -22.40 20.34 -1.73
C GLU A 267 -23.57 20.58 -0.79
N PHE A 268 -23.51 19.97 0.39
CA PHE A 268 -24.51 20.17 1.44
C PHE A 268 -24.47 21.67 1.78
N ASP A 269 -25.46 22.40 1.27
CA ASP A 269 -25.66 23.81 1.54
C ASP A 269 -26.34 23.92 2.93
N PRO A 270 -25.60 24.30 3.99
CA PRO A 270 -26.15 24.37 5.33
C PRO A 270 -27.17 25.51 5.49
N ASP A 271 -27.33 26.38 4.49
CA ASP A 271 -28.22 27.54 4.52
C ASP A 271 -29.56 27.31 3.81
N LYS A 272 -29.84 26.09 3.32
CA LYS A 272 -31.20 25.72 2.87
C LYS A 272 -32.12 25.56 4.08
N GLU A 273 -32.66 26.69 4.50
CA GLU A 273 -33.68 26.88 5.52
C GLU A 273 -34.88 25.92 5.28
N GLU A 274 -34.96 24.86 6.09
CA GLU A 274 -36.17 24.04 6.21
C GLU A 274 -37.28 24.95 6.73
N THR A 275 -38.20 25.33 5.85
CA THR A 275 -39.41 26.05 6.24
C THR A 275 -40.26 25.12 7.10
N GLU A 276 -40.29 25.38 8.42
CA GLU A 276 -41.13 24.65 9.36
C GLU A 276 -42.61 24.69 8.91
N PRO A 277 -43.35 23.57 8.96
CA PRO A 277 -44.77 23.57 8.66
C PRO A 277 -45.55 24.37 9.72
N PRO A 278 -46.61 25.10 9.33
CA PRO A 278 -47.33 25.99 10.24
C PRO A 278 -48.05 25.21 11.36
N PRO A 279 -48.17 25.80 12.57
CA PRO A 279 -48.73 25.12 13.72
C PRO A 279 -50.25 24.90 13.58
N PRO A 280 -50.81 23.83 14.18
CA PRO A 280 -52.22 23.52 14.10
C PRO A 280 -53.07 24.53 14.88
N THR A 281 -54.11 25.06 14.23
CA THR A 281 -55.11 25.95 14.79
C THR A 281 -55.95 25.24 15.86
N THR A 282 -55.91 25.76 17.09
CA THR A 282 -56.77 25.35 18.19
C THR A 282 -58.19 25.89 17.97
N THR A 283 -59.15 24.99 17.76
CA THR A 283 -60.58 25.33 17.89
C THR A 283 -61.10 24.75 19.20
N THR A 284 -61.46 25.68 20.09
CA THR A 284 -62.09 25.44 21.38
C THR A 284 -63.56 25.04 21.18
N THR A 285 -63.95 23.85 21.62
CA THR A 285 -65.34 23.60 22.01
C THR A 285 -65.37 22.88 23.36
N SER A 286 -66.05 23.55 24.28
CA SER A 286 -66.41 23.15 25.63
C SER A 286 -67.51 22.10 25.60
N THR A 287 -67.45 21.12 26.52
CA THR A 287 -68.62 20.56 27.22
C THR A 287 -68.18 19.75 28.44
N THR A 288 -69.09 19.67 29.39
CA THR A 288 -68.87 19.61 30.83
C THR A 288 -69.18 18.21 31.39
N THR A 289 -68.55 17.87 32.53
CA THR A 289 -69.01 16.92 33.57
C THR A 289 -68.85 15.42 33.31
N GLU A 290 -67.92 14.75 34.03
CA GLU A 290 -68.29 13.87 35.15
C GLU A 290 -67.08 13.31 35.90
N ARG A 291 -67.35 12.95 37.15
CA ARG A 291 -66.43 12.82 38.27
C ARG A 291 -66.26 11.33 38.61
N SER A 292 -65.03 10.96 38.98
CA SER A 292 -64.69 10.00 40.03
C SER A 292 -64.52 8.49 39.71
N LYS A 293 -63.52 7.93 40.43
CA LYS A 293 -63.33 6.54 40.89
C LYS A 293 -62.60 5.58 39.93
N TYR A 294 -61.30 5.35 40.19
CA TYR A 294 -60.88 4.17 40.98
C TYR A 294 -59.38 4.23 41.34
N ARG A 295 -59.08 4.15 42.63
CA ARG A 295 -57.76 3.88 43.20
C ARG A 295 -57.90 2.62 44.06
N ARG A 296 -56.89 1.75 44.00
CA ARG A 296 -56.47 0.70 44.96
C ARG A 296 -56.93 -0.76 44.75
N LYS A 297 -55.88 -1.58 44.60
CA LYS A 297 -55.48 -2.73 45.44
C LYS A 297 -56.16 -4.09 45.20
N ASN A 298 -55.31 -5.06 44.84
CA ASN A 298 -54.91 -6.25 45.62
C ASN A 298 -54.70 -7.45 44.67
N ASN A 299 -53.92 -8.51 44.92
CA ASN A 299 -52.82 -8.89 45.81
C ASN A 299 -52.73 -10.44 45.68
N LYS A 300 -51.56 -11.03 46.01
CA LYS A 300 -51.31 -12.45 46.41
C LYS A 300 -51.17 -13.50 45.31
N LYS A 301 -50.35 -14.58 45.43
CA LYS A 301 -49.16 -15.03 46.21
C LYS A 301 -49.11 -16.57 45.99
N ILE A 302 -47.91 -17.16 45.72
CA ILE A 302 -47.19 -18.33 46.36
C ILE A 302 -48.00 -19.65 46.59
N PRO A 303 -47.50 -20.93 46.51
CA PRO A 303 -46.22 -21.53 47.03
C PRO A 303 -45.54 -22.57 46.10
N SER A 304 -44.41 -23.24 46.40
CA SER A 304 -43.69 -23.57 47.66
C SER A 304 -42.19 -23.63 47.40
#